data_AF-A0A1H7TMF2-F1
#
_entry.id   AF-A0A1H7TMF2-F1
#
_cell.length_a   1.000
_cell.length_b   1.000
_cell.length_c   1.000
_cell.angle_alpha   90.00
_cell.angle_beta   90.00
_cell.angle_gamma   90.00
#
_symmetry.space_group_name_H-M   'P 1'
#
loop_
_entity.id
_entity.type
_entity.pdbx_description
1 polymer ?
#
loop_
_entity_poly.entity_id
_entity_poly.type
_entity_poly.pdbx_seq_one_letter_code
_entity_poly.pdbx_strand_id
1 'polypeptide(L)'
;MKYVLNCLVLLVLITSCSKIEENNDPIIGIWKHTVKTATNTNKLVVDNEEWIFNDVYLGRFHGYKNGQVVYLTDFKWSVNNDIYMISYPGTDFPFDFIEMKETEDGTILLRMEGKIFAAKQ
;
A
#
# COMPACT_ATOMS: atom_id res chain seq x y z
N MET A 1 16.64 -50.88 5.61
CA MET A 1 16.66 -49.63 6.41
C MET A 1 17.42 -48.48 5.74
N LYS A 2 18.64 -48.66 5.20
CA LYS A 2 19.40 -47.61 4.49
C LYS A 2 18.65 -46.94 3.32
N TYR A 3 17.97 -47.72 2.50
CA TYR A 3 17.23 -47.20 1.34
C TYR A 3 15.99 -46.37 1.72
N VAL A 4 15.37 -46.67 2.86
CA VAL A 4 14.20 -45.94 3.36
C VAL A 4 14.61 -44.56 3.87
N LEU A 5 15.75 -44.47 4.55
CA LEU A 5 16.31 -43.21 5.02
C LEU A 5 16.71 -42.30 3.83
N ASN A 6 17.31 -42.86 2.78
CA ASN A 6 17.66 -42.10 1.57
C ASN A 6 16.43 -41.57 0.82
N CYS A 7 15.33 -42.35 0.74
CA CYS A 7 14.09 -41.86 0.15
C CYS A 7 13.46 -40.70 0.94
N LEU A 8 13.55 -40.74 2.28
CA LEU A 8 13.03 -39.69 3.15
C LEU A 8 13.77 -38.36 2.97
N VAL A 9 15.10 -38.41 2.80
CA VAL A 9 15.92 -37.19 2.57
C VAL A 9 15.60 -36.55 1.22
N LEU A 10 15.32 -37.33 0.17
CA LEU A 10 14.92 -36.80 -1.15
C LEU A 10 13.54 -36.12 -1.13
N LEU A 11 12.58 -36.60 -0.32
CA LEU A 11 11.22 -36.04 -0.22
C LEU A 11 11.18 -34.67 0.47
N VAL A 12 12.11 -34.39 1.38
CA VAL A 12 12.18 -33.11 2.11
C VAL A 12 12.73 -31.98 1.23
N LEU A 13 13.57 -32.31 0.23
CA LEU A 13 14.18 -31.33 -0.67
C LEU A 13 13.23 -30.79 -1.75
N ILE A 14 12.15 -31.52 -2.08
CA ILE A 14 11.18 -31.10 -3.11
C ILE A 14 9.94 -30.38 -2.56
N THR A 15 9.74 -30.37 -1.25
CA THR A 15 8.50 -29.87 -0.61
C THR A 15 8.66 -28.50 0.07
N SER A 16 9.86 -27.92 0.09
CA SER A 16 10.19 -26.72 0.87
C SER A 16 10.28 -25.42 0.08
N CYS A 17 10.03 -25.43 -1.23
CA CYS A 17 9.83 -24.20 -2.02
C CYS A 17 8.34 -23.89 -2.12
N SER A 18 7.77 -23.28 -1.08
CA SER A 18 6.49 -22.58 -1.23
C SER A 18 6.70 -21.48 -2.27
N LYS A 19 5.99 -21.56 -3.41
CA LYS A 19 5.96 -20.46 -4.38
C LYS A 19 5.32 -19.26 -3.68
N ILE A 20 6.06 -18.16 -3.57
CA ILE A 20 5.51 -16.89 -3.11
C ILE A 20 4.47 -16.48 -4.14
N GLU A 21 3.23 -16.26 -3.69
CA GLU A 21 2.18 -15.74 -4.55
C GLU A 21 2.54 -14.32 -4.95
N GLU A 22 2.67 -14.07 -6.26
CA GLU A 22 2.92 -12.74 -6.78
C GLU A 22 1.64 -11.92 -6.71
N ASN A 23 1.68 -10.82 -5.97
CA ASN A 23 0.60 -9.85 -5.94
C ASN A 23 0.89 -8.77 -6.98
N ASN A 24 0.09 -8.75 -8.05
CA ASN A 24 0.18 -7.79 -9.16
C ASN A 24 -1.00 -6.81 -9.16
N ASP A 25 -1.54 -6.50 -7.97
CA ASP A 25 -2.64 -5.54 -7.83
C ASP A 25 -2.26 -4.17 -8.43
N PRO A 26 -3.14 -3.55 -9.24
CA PRO A 26 -2.85 -2.27 -9.90
C PRO A 26 -2.61 -1.12 -8.92
N ILE A 27 -3.01 -1.25 -7.65
CA ILE A 27 -2.73 -0.23 -6.63
C ILE A 27 -1.23 -0.12 -6.33
N ILE A 28 -0.46 -1.18 -6.55
CA ILE A 28 0.99 -1.22 -6.29
C ILE A 28 1.68 -0.09 -7.05
N GLY A 29 2.55 0.64 -6.36
CA GLY A 29 3.25 1.81 -6.90
C GLY A 29 3.08 3.06 -6.04
N ILE A 30 3.43 4.21 -6.64
CA ILE A 30 3.51 5.50 -5.95
C ILE A 30 2.30 6.35 -6.34
N TRP A 31 1.67 6.96 -5.34
CA TRP A 31 0.53 7.85 -5.50
C TRP A 31 0.78 9.15 -4.76
N LYS A 32 0.38 10.28 -5.34
CA LYS A 32 0.66 11.63 -4.82
C LYS A 32 -0.57 12.50 -4.69
N HIS A 33 -0.57 13.34 -3.67
CA HIS A 33 -1.58 14.38 -3.47
C HIS A 33 -0.94 15.67 -2.99
N THR A 34 -1.28 16.79 -3.64
CA THR A 34 -0.88 18.13 -3.18
C THR A 34 -1.93 18.69 -2.25
N VAL A 35 -1.53 18.98 -1.00
CA VAL A 35 -2.41 19.50 0.04
C VAL A 35 -2.51 21.01 -0.10
N LYS A 36 -3.74 21.52 -0.30
CA LYS A 36 -3.99 22.96 -0.50
C LYS A 36 -4.29 23.73 0.81
N THR A 37 -4.39 23.03 1.93
CA THR A 37 -4.72 23.59 3.26
C THR A 37 -3.57 23.39 4.24
N ALA A 38 -3.45 24.25 5.26
CA ALA A 38 -2.38 24.15 6.27
C ALA A 38 -2.44 22.87 7.13
N THR A 39 -3.52 22.10 7.02
CA THR A 39 -3.77 20.87 7.76
C THR A 39 -4.58 19.91 6.87
N ASN A 40 -4.13 18.66 6.75
CA ASN A 40 -4.83 17.59 6.02
C ASN A 40 -5.78 16.80 6.94
N THR A 41 -6.46 15.77 6.41
CA THR A 41 -7.34 14.87 7.19
C THR A 41 -6.60 14.21 8.37
N ASN A 42 -5.29 14.01 8.23
CA ASN A 42 -4.39 13.42 9.21
C ASN A 42 -3.82 14.44 10.22
N LYS A 43 -4.33 15.68 10.20
CA LYS A 43 -3.89 16.80 11.06
C LYS A 43 -2.39 17.15 10.93
N LEU A 44 -1.77 16.80 9.82
CA LEU A 44 -0.37 17.12 9.53
C LEU A 44 -0.24 18.48 8.85
N VAL A 45 0.87 19.16 9.12
CA VAL A 45 1.27 20.40 8.44
C VAL A 45 2.23 20.05 7.29
N VAL A 46 1.67 19.69 6.14
CA VAL A 46 2.37 19.22 4.93
C VAL A 46 1.82 19.91 3.68
N ASP A 47 2.60 19.97 2.61
CA ASP A 47 2.16 20.47 1.29
C ASP A 47 2.00 19.36 0.24
N ASN A 48 2.61 18.20 0.46
CA ASN A 48 2.45 17.04 -0.40
C ASN A 48 2.42 15.75 0.42
N GLU A 49 1.68 14.78 -0.08
CA GLU A 49 1.52 13.45 0.47
C GLU A 49 1.86 12.42 -0.59
N GLU A 50 2.50 11.33 -0.16
CA GLU A 50 2.87 10.21 -1.02
C GLU A 50 2.53 8.89 -0.34
N TRP A 51 1.88 7.99 -1.07
CA TRP A 51 1.61 6.63 -0.66
C TRP A 51 2.32 5.66 -1.59
N ILE A 52 3.13 4.79 -1.01
CA ILE A 52 3.92 3.78 -1.72
C ILE A 52 3.35 2.42 -1.35
N PHE A 53 2.55 1.82 -2.23
CA PHE A 53 1.98 0.48 -2.04
C PHE A 53 2.96 -0.57 -2.56
N ASN A 54 3.25 -1.59 -1.74
CA ASN A 54 4.02 -2.75 -2.16
C ASN A 54 3.14 -3.99 -2.34
N ASP A 55 3.73 -5.07 -2.83
CA ASP A 55 3.10 -6.36 -3.14
C ASP A 55 2.76 -7.22 -1.91
N VAL A 56 3.19 -6.84 -0.70
CA VAL A 56 2.99 -7.64 0.52
C VAL A 56 1.94 -7.04 1.47
N TYR A 57 0.95 -6.31 0.94
CA TYR A 57 -0.14 -5.69 1.72
C TYR A 57 0.34 -4.65 2.75
N LEU A 58 1.54 -4.12 2.51
CA LEU A 58 2.14 -3.05 3.29
C LEU A 58 2.42 -1.86 2.37
N GLY A 59 2.72 -0.73 2.99
CA GLY A 59 3.14 0.44 2.25
C GLY A 59 3.73 1.49 3.17
N ARG A 60 4.17 2.59 2.57
CA ARG A 60 4.74 3.72 3.29
C ARG A 60 4.08 5.01 2.87
N PHE A 61 3.70 5.79 3.88
CA PHE A 61 3.23 7.15 3.72
C PHE A 61 4.36 8.12 4.01
N HIS A 62 4.54 9.11 3.13
CA HIS A 62 5.39 10.27 3.35
C HIS A 62 4.57 11.55 3.32
N GLY A 63 4.75 12.38 4.35
CA GLY A 63 4.30 13.76 4.38
C GLY A 63 5.47 14.70 4.14
N TYR A 64 5.35 15.56 3.12
CA TYR A 64 6.39 16.51 2.74
C TYR A 64 6.03 17.94 3.14
N LYS A 65 7.05 18.74 3.44
CA LYS A 65 6.96 20.19 3.57
C LYS A 65 8.17 20.83 2.90
N ASN A 66 7.94 21.70 1.94
CA ASN A 66 8.93 22.35 1.10
C ASN A 66 9.92 21.35 0.49
N GLY A 67 9.40 20.23 -0.01
CA GLY A 67 10.20 19.16 -0.65
C GLY A 67 10.98 18.25 0.31
N GLN A 68 10.86 18.44 1.63
CA GLN A 68 11.50 17.59 2.63
C GLN A 68 10.47 16.69 3.32
N VAL A 69 10.81 15.42 3.55
CA VAL A 69 9.97 14.52 4.36
C VAL A 69 9.98 15.00 5.81
N VAL A 70 8.82 15.37 6.33
CA VAL A 70 8.63 15.81 7.72
C VAL A 70 7.80 14.81 8.53
N TYR A 71 7.15 13.85 7.87
CA TYR A 71 6.42 12.77 8.50
C TYR A 71 6.54 11.49 7.68
N LEU A 72 6.70 10.35 8.36
CA LEU A 72 6.79 9.04 7.74
C LEU A 72 6.10 8.02 8.64
N THR A 73 5.25 7.18 8.06
CA THR A 73 4.70 6.02 8.75
C THR A 73 4.49 4.90 7.75
N ASP A 74 4.59 3.66 8.22
CA ASP A 74 4.14 2.52 7.44
C ASP A 74 2.61 2.38 7.56
N PHE A 75 2.00 1.75 6.56
CA PHE A 75 0.58 1.42 6.54
C PHE A 75 0.37 -0.02 6.09
N LYS A 76 -0.80 -0.56 6.41
CA LYS A 76 -1.29 -1.83 5.86
C LYS A 76 -2.43 -1.54 4.91
N TRP A 77 -2.56 -2.34 3.87
CA TRP A 77 -3.67 -2.24 2.93
C TRP A 77 -4.29 -3.59 2.62
N SER A 78 -5.57 -3.58 2.27
CA SER A 78 -6.32 -4.76 1.82
C SER A 78 -7.39 -4.34 0.83
N VAL A 79 -7.83 -5.24 -0.05
CA VAL A 79 -8.89 -4.99 -1.02
C VAL A 79 -10.06 -5.95 -0.82
N ASN A 80 -11.29 -5.45 -0.91
CA ASN A 80 -12.51 -6.25 -0.92
C ASN A 80 -13.53 -5.58 -1.85
N ASN A 81 -13.99 -6.31 -2.87
CA ASN A 81 -14.92 -5.80 -3.89
C ASN A 81 -14.47 -4.45 -4.46
N ASP A 82 -13.20 -4.36 -4.89
CA ASP A 82 -12.55 -3.17 -5.47
C ASP A 82 -12.43 -1.95 -4.54
N ILE A 83 -12.82 -2.10 -3.27
CA ILE A 83 -12.61 -1.09 -2.24
C ILE A 83 -11.34 -1.46 -1.46
N TYR A 84 -10.37 -0.55 -1.50
CA TYR A 84 -9.14 -0.65 -0.73
C TYR A 84 -9.35 -0.01 0.64
N MET A 85 -8.91 -0.71 1.68
CA MET A 85 -8.84 -0.19 3.04
C MET A 85 -7.39 0.03 3.40
N ILE A 86 -7.03 1.24 3.85
CA ILE A 86 -5.71 1.58 4.37
C ILE A 86 -5.82 1.82 5.86
N SER A 87 -4.89 1.24 6.62
CA SER A 87 -4.74 1.47 8.06
C SER A 87 -3.31 1.86 8.41
N TYR A 88 -3.15 2.74 9.39
CA TYR A 88 -1.85 3.28 9.82
C TYR A 88 -1.58 2.87 11.29
N PRO A 89 -1.10 1.64 11.55
CA PRO A 89 -0.86 1.18 12.91
C PRO A 89 0.15 2.07 13.65
N GLY A 90 -0.18 2.42 14.90
CA GLY A 90 0.69 3.27 15.72
C GLY A 90 0.49 4.78 15.52
N THR A 91 -0.53 5.19 14.75
CA THR A 91 -0.96 6.59 14.62
C THR A 91 -2.44 6.73 14.98
N ASP A 92 -2.89 7.97 15.16
CA ASP A 92 -4.31 8.31 15.32
C ASP A 92 -4.99 8.61 13.96
N PHE A 93 -4.38 8.18 12.85
CA PHE A 93 -4.97 8.43 11.53
C PHE A 93 -6.22 7.57 11.33
N PRO A 94 -7.28 8.13 10.73
CA PRO A 94 -8.44 7.33 10.38
C PRO A 94 -8.06 6.28 9.33
N PHE A 95 -8.90 5.25 9.22
CA PHE A 95 -8.83 4.38 8.05
C PHE A 95 -9.28 5.14 6.81
N ASP A 96 -8.59 4.92 5.70
CA ASP A 96 -9.04 5.37 4.40
C ASP A 96 -9.73 4.20 3.68
N PHE A 97 -10.91 4.47 3.12
CA PHE A 97 -11.59 3.59 2.19
C PHE A 97 -11.59 4.26 0.83
N ILE A 98 -10.96 3.61 -0.14
CA ILE A 98 -10.71 4.21 -1.44
C ILE A 98 -11.02 3.24 -2.58
N GLU A 99 -11.37 3.80 -3.73
CA GLU A 99 -11.56 3.08 -4.99
C GLU A 99 -10.63 3.67 -6.05
N MET A 100 -10.26 2.83 -7.03
CA MET A 100 -9.45 3.24 -8.17
C MET A 100 -10.34 3.65 -9.34
N LYS A 101 -9.99 4.73 -10.02
CA LYS A 101 -10.72 5.23 -11.17
C LYS A 101 -9.78 5.69 -12.29
N GLU A 102 -10.07 5.24 -13.50
CA GLU A 102 -9.44 5.77 -14.71
C GLU A 102 -10.09 7.08 -15.15
N THR A 103 -9.26 8.05 -15.55
CA THR A 103 -9.67 9.34 -16.07
C THR A 103 -8.90 9.66 -17.35
N GLU A 104 -9.30 10.71 -18.07
CA GLU A 104 -8.57 11.17 -19.27
C GLU A 104 -7.12 11.57 -18.96
N ASP A 105 -6.85 12.04 -17.74
CA ASP A 105 -5.54 12.49 -17.28
C ASP A 105 -4.73 11.39 -16.57
N GLY A 106 -5.26 10.16 -16.50
CA GLY A 106 -4.65 8.99 -15.86
C GLY A 106 -5.46 8.40 -14.71
N THR A 107 -4.83 7.54 -13.92
CA THR A 107 -5.48 6.79 -12.83
C THR A 107 -5.43 7.56 -11.51
N ILE A 108 -6.56 7.60 -10.81
CA ILE A 108 -6.69 8.24 -9.49
C ILE A 108 -7.27 7.28 -8.44
N LEU A 109 -7.00 7.59 -7.18
CA LEU A 109 -7.69 7.02 -6.03
C LEU A 109 -8.69 8.05 -5.50
N LEU A 110 -9.91 7.59 -5.23
CA LEU A 110 -10.99 8.39 -4.67
C LEU A 110 -11.38 7.84 -3.30
N ARG A 111 -11.63 8.71 -2.33
CA ARG A 111 -12.34 8.31 -1.10
C ARG A 111 -13.78 7.98 -1.43
N MET A 112 -14.42 7.16 -0.59
CA MET A 112 -15.85 6.82 -0.75
C MET A 112 -16.80 8.04 -0.75
N GLU A 113 -16.38 9.21 -0.23
CA GLU A 113 -17.16 10.46 -0.33
C GLU A 113 -16.97 11.20 -1.67
N GLY A 114 -16.23 10.63 -2.62
CA GLY A 114 -15.97 11.20 -3.95
C GLY A 114 -14.83 12.22 -4.01
N LYS A 115 -14.10 12.44 -2.92
CA LYS A 115 -12.92 13.32 -2.90
C LYS A 115 -11.69 12.59 -3.42
N ILE A 116 -10.88 13.28 -4.23
CA ILE A 116 -9.57 12.76 -4.66
C ILE A 116 -8.71 12.47 -3.43
N PHE A 117 -8.27 11.22 -3.36
CA PHE A 117 -7.29 10.76 -2.39
C PHE A 117 -5.88 11.04 -2.90
N ALA A 118 -5.53 10.48 -4.06
CA ALA A 118 -4.22 10.67 -4.69
C ALA A 118 -4.28 10.34 -6.19
N ALA A 119 -3.34 10.83 -6.99
CA ALA A 119 -3.14 10.46 -8.39
C ALA A 119 -1.92 9.55 -8.54
N LYS A 120 -1.95 8.63 -9.50
CA LYS A 120 -0.80 7.77 -9.81
C LYS A 120 0.37 8.66 -10.26
N GLN A 121 1.58 8.37 -9.78
CA GLN A 121 2.80 9.02 -10.27
C GLN A 121 3.19 8.50 -11.66
#